data_AF-X1LSG4-F1
#
_entry.id   AF-X1LSG4-F1
#
_cell.length_a   1.000
_cell.length_b   1.000
_cell.length_c   1.000
_cell.angle_alpha   90.00
_cell.angle_beta   90.00
_cell.angle_gamma   90.00
#
_symmetry.space_group_name_H-M   'P 1'
#
loop_
_entity.id
_entity.type
_entity.pdbx_description
1 polymer ?
#
loop_
_entity_poly.entity_id
_entity_poly.type
_entity_poly.pdbx_seq_one_letter_code
_entity_poly.pdbx_strand_id
1 'polypeptide(L)'
;GCSSPAEVGITPWPFLKHFSTHLPGGNYGEIPDDKDMQAILKGEVAGGYEINCLACHNADRSQDQSDAALQAVLQNYKWVPTGSCGFAEVKGAVVSLPELFDPELDEIPITVSYDKGRFNQANEVFIDIVRRPPANRCYFCHSTQDIARAG
;
A
#
# COMPACT_ATOMS: atom_id res chain seq x y z
N GLY A 1 -21.15 19.52 7.57
CA GLY A 1 -20.76 18.64 8.69
C GLY A 1 -19.66 17.71 8.23
N CYS A 2 -18.86 17.18 9.15
CA CYS A 2 -17.93 16.08 8.88
C CYS A 2 -18.58 14.80 9.42
N SER A 3 -18.50 13.70 8.65
CA SER A 3 -19.00 12.38 9.05
C SER A 3 -17.90 11.36 8.86
N SER A 4 -17.79 10.42 9.79
CA SER A 4 -16.94 9.24 9.64
C SER A 4 -17.50 8.32 8.54
N PRO A 5 -16.65 7.55 7.84
CA PRO A 5 -17.07 6.50 6.92
C PRO A 5 -18.15 5.58 7.49
N ALA A 6 -18.03 5.18 8.76
CA ALA A 6 -19.01 4.32 9.42
C ALA A 6 -20.41 4.96 9.54
N GLU A 7 -20.50 6.27 9.80
CA GLU A 7 -21.78 7.00 9.89
C GLU A 7 -22.54 7.07 8.56
N VAL A 8 -21.85 6.87 7.44
CA VAL A 8 -22.44 6.81 6.10
C VAL A 8 -22.46 5.39 5.52
N GLY A 9 -22.20 4.37 6.36
CA GLY A 9 -22.31 2.96 5.99
C GLY A 9 -21.14 2.41 5.16
N ILE A 10 -19.98 3.06 5.17
CA ILE A 10 -18.77 2.60 4.48
C ILE A 10 -17.89 1.82 5.45
N THR A 11 -17.65 0.54 5.17
CA THR A 11 -16.70 -0.31 5.91
C THR A 11 -15.25 -0.07 5.47
N PRO A 12 -14.24 -0.55 6.21
CA PRO A 12 -12.83 -0.35 5.86
C PRO A 12 -12.44 -0.82 4.47
N TRP A 13 -12.94 -1.97 4.01
CA TRP A 13 -12.56 -2.50 2.70
C TRP A 13 -13.04 -1.63 1.51
N PRO A 14 -14.33 -1.26 1.41
CA PRO A 14 -14.80 -0.24 0.46
C PRO A 14 -14.08 1.10 0.61
N PHE A 15 -13.76 1.54 1.84
CA PHE A 15 -13.00 2.77 2.05
C PHE A 15 -11.63 2.69 1.37
N LEU A 16 -10.88 1.62 1.59
CA LEU A 16 -9.57 1.44 0.96
C LEU A 16 -9.70 1.33 -0.56
N LYS A 17 -10.68 0.62 -1.11
CA LYS A 17 -10.88 0.56 -2.57
C LYS A 17 -11.07 1.93 -3.22
N HIS A 18 -11.60 2.91 -2.49
CA HIS A 18 -11.83 4.25 -3.01
C HIS A 18 -10.71 5.25 -2.69
N PHE A 19 -10.03 5.09 -1.55
CA PHE A 19 -9.16 6.13 -1.02
C PHE A 19 -7.72 5.68 -0.80
N SER A 20 -7.36 4.41 -1.00
CA SER A 20 -6.05 3.84 -0.65
C SER A 20 -4.85 4.56 -1.26
N THR A 21 -5.01 5.21 -2.41
CA THR A 21 -3.94 6.00 -3.06
C THR A 21 -3.66 7.36 -2.39
N HIS A 22 -4.55 7.82 -1.52
CA HIS A 22 -4.53 9.15 -0.90
C HIS A 22 -4.18 9.13 0.60
N LEU A 23 -3.81 7.97 1.14
CA LEU A 23 -3.30 7.84 2.50
C LEU A 23 -2.08 6.93 2.54
N PRO A 24 -1.14 7.15 3.47
CA PRO A 24 0.03 6.28 3.63
C PRO A 24 -0.29 4.96 4.39
N GLY A 25 -1.55 4.54 4.46
CA GLY A 25 -2.02 3.47 5.36
C GLY A 25 -2.37 3.96 6.77
N GLY A 26 -2.60 3.00 7.68
CA GLY A 26 -3.08 3.21 9.04
C GLY A 26 -4.59 3.44 9.15
N ASN A 27 -5.14 3.40 10.38
CA ASN A 27 -6.57 3.62 10.67
C ASN A 27 -7.47 2.63 9.88
N TYR A 28 -8.22 3.10 8.86
CA TYR A 28 -9.01 2.22 7.99
C TYR A 28 -8.15 1.21 7.20
N GLY A 29 -6.85 1.46 7.10
CA GLY A 29 -5.86 0.53 6.55
C GLY A 29 -5.51 -0.65 7.46
N GLU A 30 -5.67 -0.50 8.77
CA GLU A 30 -5.49 -1.57 9.75
C GLU A 30 -6.80 -2.36 9.85
N ILE A 31 -7.24 -2.90 8.69
CA ILE A 31 -8.55 -3.52 8.42
C ILE A 31 -9.00 -4.39 9.61
N PRO A 32 -9.88 -3.89 10.49
CA PRO A 32 -10.50 -4.71 11.52
C PRO A 32 -11.65 -5.52 10.91
N ASP A 33 -11.92 -6.69 11.48
CA ASP A 33 -13.00 -7.65 11.17
C ASP A 33 -14.09 -7.09 10.22
N ASP A 34 -13.88 -7.26 8.91
CA ASP A 34 -14.94 -7.05 7.92
C ASP A 34 -15.92 -8.23 8.00
N LYS A 35 -17.19 -7.98 7.71
CA LYS A 35 -18.24 -9.02 7.69
C LYS A 35 -18.44 -9.63 6.31
N ASP A 36 -17.87 -9.01 5.27
CA ASP A 36 -17.85 -9.55 3.92
C ASP A 36 -16.80 -10.66 3.81
N MET A 37 -17.26 -11.90 3.57
CA MET A 37 -16.39 -13.07 3.45
C MET A 37 -15.35 -12.92 2.33
N GLN A 38 -15.68 -12.23 1.24
CA GLN A 38 -14.72 -11.96 0.17
C GLN A 38 -13.66 -10.96 0.60
N ALA A 39 -14.03 -9.96 1.41
CA ALA A 39 -13.08 -9.03 2.01
C ALA A 39 -12.20 -9.72 3.06
N ILE A 40 -12.73 -10.69 3.81
CA ILE A 40 -11.97 -11.52 4.75
C ILE A 40 -10.91 -12.34 3.99
N LEU A 41 -11.32 -13.16 3.02
CA LEU A 41 -10.40 -14.04 2.27
C LEU A 41 -9.33 -13.26 1.51
N LYS A 42 -9.72 -12.18 0.80
CA LYS A 42 -8.74 -11.31 0.12
C LYS A 42 -7.91 -10.51 1.12
N GLY A 43 -8.46 -10.18 2.28
CA GLY A 43 -7.78 -9.48 3.36
C GLY A 43 -6.63 -10.29 3.94
N GLU A 44 -6.77 -11.61 4.06
CA GLU A 44 -5.68 -12.50 4.51
C GLU A 44 -4.46 -12.43 3.59
N VAL A 45 -4.69 -12.37 2.27
CA VAL A 45 -3.60 -12.25 1.29
C VAL A 45 -3.08 -10.82 1.21
N ALA A 46 -3.98 -9.83 1.08
CA ALA A 46 -3.66 -8.40 1.00
C ALA A 46 -2.85 -7.94 2.22
N GLY A 47 -3.18 -8.47 3.40
CA GLY A 47 -2.69 -8.03 4.70
C GLY A 47 -3.14 -6.62 5.06
N GLY A 48 -2.73 -6.17 6.24
CA GLY A 48 -3.02 -4.82 6.72
C GLY A 48 -2.31 -3.76 5.90
N TYR A 49 -3.01 -2.68 5.58
CA TYR A 49 -2.39 -1.45 5.09
C TYR A 49 -1.93 -0.61 6.29
N GLU A 50 -0.90 -1.09 6.97
CA GLU A 50 -0.29 -0.40 8.11
C GLU A 50 0.29 0.96 7.70
N ILE A 51 0.52 1.82 8.69
CA ILE A 51 1.14 3.12 8.45
C ILE A 51 2.54 2.97 7.82
N ASN A 52 2.67 3.40 6.57
CA ASN A 52 3.92 3.40 5.85
C ASN A 52 4.78 4.60 6.26
N CYS A 53 5.62 4.42 7.28
CA CYS A 53 6.56 5.44 7.74
C CYS A 53 7.48 5.96 6.62
N LEU A 54 7.86 5.11 5.66
CA LEU A 54 8.77 5.47 4.56
C LEU A 54 8.13 6.47 3.59
N ALA A 55 6.78 6.51 3.52
CA ALA A 55 6.08 7.43 2.63
C ALA A 55 6.43 8.89 2.89
N CYS A 56 6.65 9.24 4.16
CA CYS A 56 6.98 10.60 4.58
C CYS A 56 8.45 10.76 4.98
N HIS A 57 9.07 9.71 5.52
CA HIS A 57 10.37 9.82 6.17
C HIS A 57 11.55 9.33 5.33
N ASN A 58 11.34 8.55 4.27
CA ASN A 58 12.45 8.14 3.42
C ASN A 58 12.87 9.30 2.51
N ALA A 59 14.10 9.77 2.66
CA ALA A 59 14.71 10.82 1.84
C ALA A 59 15.41 10.29 0.60
N ASP A 60 15.52 8.96 0.44
CA ASP A 60 16.03 8.38 -0.79
C ASP A 60 15.16 8.85 -1.98
N ARG A 61 15.85 9.20 -3.06
CA ARG A 61 15.23 9.62 -4.32
C ARG A 61 14.52 8.47 -5.02
N SER A 62 14.88 7.23 -4.71
CA SER A 62 14.20 6.04 -5.21
C SER A 62 12.89 5.74 -4.49
N GLN A 63 12.53 6.45 -3.40
CA GLN A 63 11.22 6.31 -2.77
C GLN A 63 10.12 6.76 -3.74
N ASP A 64 9.29 5.81 -4.18
CA ASP A 64 8.29 6.01 -5.22
C ASP A 64 6.85 5.92 -4.67
N GLN A 65 6.19 7.07 -4.58
CA GLN A 65 4.80 7.14 -4.13
C GLN A 65 3.79 6.74 -5.22
N SER A 66 4.20 6.75 -6.49
CA SER A 66 3.37 6.26 -7.59
C SER A 66 3.24 4.74 -7.48
N ASP A 67 4.34 4.06 -7.19
CA ASP A 67 4.33 2.62 -6.92
C ASP A 67 3.59 2.30 -5.60
N ALA A 68 3.70 3.14 -4.57
CA ALA A 68 2.87 2.99 -3.37
C ALA A 68 1.37 2.99 -3.71
N ALA A 69 0.93 3.98 -4.52
CA ALA A 69 -0.44 4.09 -4.98
C ALA A 69 -0.85 2.91 -5.88
N LEU A 70 0.04 2.46 -6.78
CA LEU A 70 -0.20 1.29 -7.62
C LEU A 70 -0.42 0.04 -6.77
N GLN A 71 0.47 -0.26 -5.82
CA GLN A 71 0.33 -1.42 -4.93
C GLN A 71 -0.96 -1.35 -4.12
N ALA A 72 -1.36 -0.15 -3.69
CA ALA A 72 -2.61 0.08 -2.98
C ALA A 72 -3.86 -0.18 -3.87
N VAL A 73 -3.83 0.20 -5.16
CA VAL A 73 -4.88 -0.12 -6.15
C VAL A 73 -4.94 -1.62 -6.43
N LEU A 74 -3.78 -2.28 -6.49
CA LEU A 74 -3.68 -3.74 -6.67
C LEU A 74 -4.11 -4.53 -5.42
N GLN A 75 -4.47 -3.83 -4.33
CA GLN A 75 -4.82 -4.40 -3.02
C GLN A 75 -3.66 -5.17 -2.37
N ASN A 76 -2.42 -4.86 -2.74
CA ASN A 76 -1.20 -5.46 -2.18
C ASN A 76 -0.79 -4.73 -0.89
N TYR A 77 -1.74 -4.49 0.02
CA TYR A 77 -1.62 -3.54 1.13
C TYR A 77 -0.37 -3.73 1.99
N LYS A 78 -0.07 -4.96 2.45
CA LYS A 78 1.12 -5.23 3.27
C LYS A 78 2.44 -5.03 2.54
N TRP A 79 2.41 -5.00 1.21
CA TRP A 79 3.58 -4.80 0.36
C TRP A 79 3.74 -3.37 -0.15
N VAL A 80 2.82 -2.46 0.18
CA VAL A 80 2.92 -1.03 -0.22
C VAL A 80 4.25 -0.40 0.21
N PRO A 81 4.75 -0.57 1.46
CA PRO A 81 6.06 -0.05 1.84
C PRO A 81 7.20 -0.66 1.00
N THR A 82 7.14 -1.97 0.74
CA THR A 82 8.14 -2.69 -0.05
C THR A 82 8.17 -2.24 -1.51
N GLY A 83 7.02 -2.12 -2.16
CA GLY A 83 6.96 -1.67 -3.56
C GLY A 83 7.40 -0.22 -3.74
N SER A 84 7.37 0.59 -2.68
CA SER A 84 7.71 2.02 -2.75
C SER A 84 9.09 2.37 -2.21
N CYS A 85 9.82 1.45 -1.58
CA CYS A 85 11.07 1.75 -0.88
C CYS A 85 12.27 1.98 -1.81
N GLY A 86 12.12 1.70 -3.11
CA GLY A 86 13.13 1.97 -4.14
C GLY A 86 14.32 1.01 -4.15
N PHE A 87 14.21 -0.12 -3.45
CA PHE A 87 15.17 -1.23 -3.49
C PHE A 87 14.49 -2.61 -3.55
N ALA A 88 13.18 -2.62 -3.84
CA ALA A 88 12.40 -3.83 -4.06
C ALA A 88 11.34 -3.59 -5.13
N GLU A 89 10.94 -4.66 -5.79
CA GLU A 89 9.85 -4.70 -6.77
C GLU A 89 8.82 -5.73 -6.30
N VAL A 90 7.54 -5.37 -6.39
CA VAL A 90 6.41 -6.24 -6.04
C VAL A 90 5.57 -6.48 -7.29
N LYS A 91 5.43 -7.75 -7.69
CA LYS A 91 4.63 -8.17 -8.85
C LYS A 91 3.41 -8.96 -8.42
N GLY A 92 2.39 -8.94 -9.26
CA GLY A 92 1.10 -9.57 -9.01
C GLY A 92 0.10 -8.62 -8.37
N ALA A 93 -1.14 -9.08 -8.21
CA ALA A 93 -2.23 -8.24 -7.71
C ALA A 93 -3.26 -9.07 -6.94
N VAL A 94 -3.49 -8.74 -5.67
CA VAL A 94 -4.52 -9.40 -4.86
C VAL A 94 -5.92 -9.19 -5.44
N VAL A 95 -6.17 -8.02 -6.05
CA VAL A 95 -7.46 -7.77 -6.71
C VAL A 95 -7.76 -8.77 -7.84
N SER A 96 -6.72 -9.37 -8.44
CA SER A 96 -6.87 -10.35 -9.53
C SER A 96 -7.19 -11.77 -9.06
N LEU A 97 -7.20 -12.02 -7.74
CA LEU A 97 -7.52 -13.33 -7.19
C LEU A 97 -8.96 -13.74 -7.51
N PRO A 98 -9.18 -15.02 -7.87
CA PRO A 98 -10.51 -15.60 -8.01
C PRO A 98 -11.37 -15.42 -6.76
N GLU A 99 -12.69 -15.41 -6.95
CA GLU A 99 -13.64 -15.32 -5.83
C GLU A 99 -13.57 -16.55 -4.90
N LEU A 100 -13.22 -17.71 -5.46
CA LEU A 100 -13.05 -18.96 -4.71
C LEU A 100 -11.58 -19.26 -4.37
N PHE A 101 -10.74 -18.22 -4.34
CA PHE A 101 -9.34 -18.38 -3.96
C PHE A 101 -9.24 -18.87 -2.52
N ASP A 102 -8.50 -19.94 -2.31
CA ASP A 102 -8.21 -20.51 -1.00
C ASP A 102 -6.71 -20.30 -0.67
N PRO A 103 -6.37 -19.43 0.31
CA PRO A 103 -4.98 -19.15 0.66
C PRO A 103 -4.21 -20.37 1.19
N GLU A 104 -4.88 -21.45 1.60
CA GLU A 104 -4.24 -22.68 2.04
C GLU A 104 -3.95 -23.65 0.87
N LEU A 105 -4.69 -23.56 -0.24
CA LEU A 105 -4.61 -24.51 -1.36
C LEU A 105 -4.06 -23.90 -2.65
N ASP A 106 -4.30 -22.61 -2.88
CA ASP A 106 -3.93 -21.90 -4.09
C ASP A 106 -2.62 -21.13 -3.94
N GLU A 107 -1.88 -20.98 -5.03
CA GLU A 107 -0.64 -20.20 -5.05
C GLU A 107 -0.95 -18.70 -5.00
N ILE A 108 -0.37 -17.99 -4.02
CA ILE A 108 -0.44 -16.53 -3.94
C ILE A 108 0.43 -15.94 -5.06
N PRO A 109 -0.13 -15.22 -6.05
CA PRO A 109 0.60 -14.77 -7.24
C PRO A 109 1.44 -13.51 -6.98
N ILE A 110 1.80 -13.23 -5.73
CA ILE A 110 2.59 -12.06 -5.32
C ILE A 110 4.04 -12.47 -5.15
N THR A 111 4.93 -11.81 -5.89
CA THR A 111 6.37 -12.04 -5.78
C THR A 111 7.09 -10.75 -5.43
N VAL A 112 8.14 -10.87 -4.62
CA VAL A 112 8.98 -9.75 -4.20
C VAL A 112 10.42 -10.03 -4.61
N SER A 113 11.02 -9.12 -5.36
CA SER A 113 12.45 -9.14 -5.67
C SER A 113 13.15 -7.93 -5.11
N TYR A 114 14.26 -8.15 -4.41
CA TYR A 114 15.09 -7.09 -3.84
C TYR A 114 16.32 -6.81 -4.71
N ASP A 115 16.70 -5.55 -4.84
CA ASP A 115 17.97 -5.17 -5.46
C ASP A 115 19.13 -5.54 -4.53
N LYS A 116 19.83 -6.62 -4.86
CA LYS A 116 20.97 -7.13 -4.10
C LYS A 116 22.11 -6.11 -3.98
N GLY A 117 22.21 -5.14 -4.89
CA GLY A 117 23.20 -4.06 -4.82
C GLY A 117 22.96 -3.07 -3.68
N ARG A 118 21.77 -3.08 -3.07
CA ARG A 118 21.40 -2.21 -1.94
C ARG A 118 21.71 -2.83 -0.57
N PHE A 119 22.09 -4.10 -0.54
CA PHE A 119 22.38 -4.85 0.69
C PHE A 119 23.89 -4.99 0.88
N ASN A 120 24.35 -4.87 2.13
CA ASN A 120 25.73 -5.13 2.50
C ASN A 120 26.00 -6.65 2.60
N GLN A 121 27.24 -7.04 2.90
CA GLN A 121 27.63 -8.46 3.05
C GLN A 121 26.93 -9.19 4.21
N ALA A 122 26.34 -8.45 5.16
CA ALA A 122 25.55 -8.96 6.26
C ALA A 122 24.05 -9.07 5.93
N ASN A 123 23.64 -8.81 4.68
CA ASN A 123 22.25 -8.73 4.25
C ASN A 123 21.44 -7.62 4.94
N GLU A 124 22.08 -6.51 5.29
CA GLU A 124 21.43 -5.32 5.83
C GLU A 124 21.30 -4.24 4.77
N VAL A 125 20.25 -3.42 4.87
CA VAL A 125 19.99 -2.29 3.97
C VAL A 125 20.03 -0.98 4.74
N PHE A 126 20.60 0.05 4.13
CA PHE A 126 20.53 1.41 4.65
C PHE A 126 19.23 2.09 4.17
N ILE A 127 18.48 2.66 5.12
CA ILE A 127 17.28 3.45 4.84
C ILE A 127 17.56 4.91 5.24
N ASP A 128 17.45 5.82 4.27
CA ASP A 128 17.71 7.25 4.47
C ASP A 128 16.52 7.93 5.17
N ILE A 129 16.48 7.89 6.50
CA ILE A 129 15.38 8.44 7.30
C ILE A 129 15.66 9.87 7.74
N VAL A 130 14.75 10.79 7.40
CA VAL A 130 14.77 12.17 7.90
C VAL A 130 13.79 12.39 9.03
N ARG A 131 14.18 13.20 10.02
CA ARG A 131 13.32 13.55 11.16
C ARG A 131 12.09 14.38 10.77
N ARG A 132 12.25 15.30 9.83
CA ARG A 132 11.16 16.18 9.33
C ARG A 132 10.88 15.82 7.87
N PRO A 133 9.67 15.34 7.53
CA PRO A 133 9.30 15.08 6.15
C PRO A 133 9.47 16.33 5.28
N PRO A 134 10.12 16.23 4.11
CA PRO A 134 10.17 17.34 3.18
C PRO A 134 8.78 17.58 2.56
N ALA A 135 8.44 18.84 2.28
CA ALA A 135 7.09 19.24 1.87
C ALA A 135 6.60 18.52 0.60
N ASN A 136 7.50 18.11 -0.28
CA ASN A 136 7.16 17.35 -1.48
C ASN A 136 6.55 15.97 -1.20
N ARG A 137 6.83 15.36 -0.04
CA ARG A 137 6.20 14.08 0.35
C ARG A 137 4.70 14.25 0.61
N CYS A 138 4.28 15.40 1.14
CA CYS A 138 2.87 15.71 1.38
C CYS A 138 2.06 15.83 0.09
N TYR A 139 2.65 16.33 -0.99
CA TYR A 139 1.92 16.60 -2.24
C TYR A 139 1.46 15.34 -2.96
N PHE A 140 2.08 14.18 -2.73
CA PHE A 140 1.61 12.93 -3.34
C PHE A 140 0.18 12.57 -2.91
N CYS A 141 -0.14 12.75 -1.63
CA CYS A 141 -1.49 12.47 -1.11
C CYS A 141 -2.42 13.70 -1.16
N HIS A 142 -1.87 14.91 -1.02
CA HIS A 142 -2.66 16.14 -0.85
C HIS A 142 -2.72 17.06 -2.07
N SER A 143 -2.09 16.69 -3.19
CA SER A 143 -2.33 17.40 -4.46
C SER A 143 -3.55 16.83 -5.18
N THR A 144 -4.24 17.69 -5.92
CA THR A 144 -5.25 17.27 -6.88
C THR A 144 -4.56 16.92 -8.19
N GLN A 145 -4.59 15.65 -8.58
CA GLN A 145 -4.22 15.25 -9.94
C GLN A 145 -5.45 15.35 -10.85
N ASP A 146 -5.36 16.21 -11.85
CA ASP A 146 -6.34 16.26 -12.94
C ASP A 146 -6.08 15.09 -13.89
N ILE A 147 -6.81 14.00 -13.68
CA ILE A 147 -6.77 12.79 -14.51
C ILE A 147 -7.19 13.03 -15.97
N ALA A 148 -7.77 14.18 -16.33
CA ALA A 148 -8.00 14.55 -17.72
C ALA A 148 -6.77 15.20 -18.41
N ARG A 149 -5.75 15.57 -17.63
CA ARG A 149 -4.49 16.16 -18.13
C ARG A 149 -3.29 15.22 -18.07
N ALA A 150 -3.39 14.12 -17.35
CA ALA A 150 -2.43 13.02 -17.43
C ALA A 150 -2.84 12.15 -18.64
N GLY A 151 -2.24 12.45 -19.80
CA GLY A 151 -2.61 11.89 -21.12
C GLY A 151 -2.45 10.39 -21.28
#